data_AF-A0A7V4HB44-F1
#
_entry.id   AF-A0A7V4HB44-F1
#
_cell.length_a   1.000
_cell.length_b   1.000
_cell.length_c   1.000
_cell.angle_alpha   90.00
_cell.angle_beta   90.00
_cell.angle_gamma   90.00
#
_symmetry.space_group_name_H-M   'P 1'
#
loop_
_entity.id
_entity.type
_entity.pdbx_description
1 polymer ?
#
loop_
_entity_poly.entity_id
_entity_poly.type
_entity_poly.pdbx_seq_one_letter_code
_entity_poly.pdbx_strand_id
1 'polypeptide(L)'
;MKIIFFQFALLVIFSALLFAQIPPDRSDLLNGNEGNNGYIAEVNGYPSPKIVLSLASTLKLTSSQKSKITDIYNDATARARQLGKEIVQIENELYQAFQARIINQKSAADDAQQIGRLRGKLRGVFLTARIKTRNVLDESQIEMYKKLQGDIKKK
;
A
#
# COMPACT_ATOMS: atom_id res chain seq x y z
N MET A 1 9.49 -25.07 -40.41
CA MET A 1 10.43 -24.73 -39.32
C MET A 1 10.38 -23.25 -38.88
N LYS A 2 9.21 -22.58 -38.91
CA LYS A 2 9.03 -21.19 -38.43
C LYS A 2 8.10 -21.06 -37.19
N ILE A 3 7.36 -22.12 -36.86
CA ILE A 3 6.33 -22.10 -35.81
C ILE A 3 6.95 -22.23 -34.40
N ILE A 4 8.09 -22.92 -34.26
CA ILE A 4 8.72 -23.20 -32.96
C ILE A 4 9.40 -21.95 -32.36
N PHE A 5 10.03 -21.10 -33.18
CA PHE A 5 10.65 -19.85 -32.72
C PHE A 5 9.62 -18.81 -32.23
N PHE A 6 8.43 -18.79 -32.83
CA PHE A 6 7.36 -17.87 -32.44
C PHE A 6 6.74 -18.24 -31.08
N GLN A 7 6.58 -19.54 -30.81
CA GLN A 7 6.10 -20.04 -29.52
C GLN A 7 7.09 -19.77 -28.37
N PHE A 8 8.39 -19.90 -28.62
CA PHE A 8 9.42 -19.63 -27.61
C PHE A 8 9.52 -18.14 -27.25
N ALA A 9 9.48 -17.25 -28.25
CA ALA A 9 9.48 -15.81 -28.02
C ALA A 9 8.21 -15.36 -27.26
N LEU A 10 7.04 -15.94 -27.60
CA LEU A 10 5.78 -15.64 -26.91
C LEU A 10 5.80 -16.09 -25.44
N LEU A 11 6.38 -17.26 -25.14
CA LEU A 11 6.48 -17.81 -23.78
C LEU A 11 7.41 -16.97 -22.88
N VAL A 12 8.54 -16.49 -23.41
CA VAL A 12 9.50 -15.64 -22.68
C VAL A 12 8.90 -14.25 -22.40
N ILE A 13 8.21 -13.65 -23.36
CA ILE A 13 7.52 -12.36 -23.18
C ILE A 13 6.41 -12.49 -22.13
N PHE A 14 5.65 -13.59 -22.16
CA PHE A 14 4.57 -13.84 -21.20
C PHE A 14 5.09 -14.01 -19.76
N SER A 15 6.21 -14.72 -19.58
CA SER A 15 6.83 -14.89 -18.25
C SER A 15 7.36 -13.55 -17.68
N ALA A 16 7.92 -12.68 -18.52
CA ALA A 16 8.40 -11.36 -18.09
C ALA A 16 7.26 -10.40 -17.70
N LEU A 17 6.15 -10.44 -18.44
CA LEU A 17 4.93 -9.67 -18.13
C LEU A 17 4.31 -10.09 -16.80
N LEU A 18 4.28 -11.39 -16.51
CA LEU A 18 3.79 -11.90 -15.23
C LEU A 18 4.70 -11.51 -14.06
N PHE A 19 6.03 -11.58 -14.23
CA PHE A 19 6.99 -11.14 -13.20
C PHE A 19 6.82 -9.66 -12.83
N ALA A 20 6.52 -8.80 -13.81
CA ALA A 20 6.29 -7.38 -13.59
C ALA A 20 5.04 -7.08 -12.73
N GLN A 21 4.15 -8.06 -12.53
CA GLN A 21 2.93 -7.93 -11.74
C GLN A 21 2.94 -8.73 -10.43
N ILE A 22 4.10 -9.23 -9.98
CA ILE A 22 4.21 -9.96 -8.70
C ILE A 22 4.79 -9.05 -7.60
N PRO A 23 4.13 -8.92 -6.44
CA PRO A 23 2.74 -9.32 -6.16
C PRO A 23 1.75 -8.42 -6.93
N PRO A 24 0.44 -8.78 -7.04
CA PRO A 24 -0.55 -8.02 -7.81
C PRO A 24 -0.63 -6.52 -7.46
N ASP A 25 -0.33 -6.16 -6.21
CA ASP A 25 -0.30 -4.79 -5.71
C ASP A 25 1.11 -4.17 -5.69
N ARG A 26 2.06 -4.69 -6.46
CA ARG A 26 3.45 -4.21 -6.56
C ARG A 26 3.53 -2.69 -6.72
N SER A 27 2.72 -2.10 -7.61
CA SER A 27 2.75 -0.66 -7.85
C SER A 27 2.43 0.11 -6.58
N ASP A 28 1.43 -0.33 -5.80
CA ASP A 28 1.07 0.30 -4.54
C ASP A 28 2.17 0.15 -3.50
N LEU A 29 2.78 -1.03 -3.40
CA LEU A 29 3.92 -1.28 -2.52
C LEU A 29 5.11 -0.36 -2.84
N LEU A 30 5.51 -0.28 -4.12
CA LEU A 30 6.66 0.51 -4.54
C LEU A 30 6.42 2.01 -4.42
N ASN A 31 5.17 2.46 -4.58
CA ASN A 31 4.80 3.86 -4.46
C ASN A 31 4.43 4.26 -3.01
N GLY A 32 4.27 3.31 -2.10
CA GLY A 32 3.82 3.55 -0.73
C GLY A 32 2.35 3.93 -0.65
N ASN A 33 1.54 3.47 -1.61
CA ASN A 33 0.10 3.73 -1.62
C ASN A 33 -0.58 2.90 -0.53
N GLU A 34 -1.59 3.50 0.10
CA GLU A 34 -2.28 2.92 1.24
C GLU A 34 -3.16 1.71 0.87
N GLY A 35 -3.72 1.69 -0.34
CA GLY A 35 -4.68 0.67 -0.75
C GLY A 35 -5.80 0.52 0.29
N ASN A 36 -6.10 -0.73 0.68
CA ASN A 36 -7.13 -1.05 1.67
C ASN A 36 -6.61 -1.13 3.12
N ASN A 37 -5.32 -0.82 3.37
CA ASN A 37 -4.66 -1.14 4.64
C ASN A 37 -5.26 -0.43 5.87
N GLY A 38 -5.78 0.78 5.70
CA GLY A 38 -6.40 1.52 6.80
C GLY A 38 -7.91 1.71 6.66
N TYR A 39 -8.59 0.93 5.82
CA TYR A 39 -10.05 1.04 5.62
C TYR A 39 -10.84 0.90 6.93
N ILE A 40 -10.41 0.02 7.84
CA ILE A 40 -11.08 -0.11 9.16
C ILE A 40 -11.01 1.19 9.97
N ALA A 41 -9.92 1.94 9.87
CA ALA A 41 -9.79 3.23 10.53
C ALA A 41 -10.66 4.29 9.82
N GLU A 42 -10.66 4.27 8.49
CA GLU A 42 -11.47 5.16 7.64
C GLU A 42 -12.98 5.07 7.93
N VAL A 43 -13.52 3.87 8.13
CA VAL A 43 -14.95 3.69 8.44
C VAL A 43 -15.31 3.97 9.90
N ASN A 44 -14.30 4.16 10.77
CA ASN A 44 -14.48 4.47 12.19
C ASN A 44 -14.06 5.91 12.53
N GLY A 45 -14.00 6.81 11.54
CA GLY A 45 -13.73 8.24 11.77
C GLY A 45 -12.25 8.59 12.03
N TYR A 46 -11.33 7.75 11.55
CA TYR A 46 -9.90 8.01 11.56
C TYR A 46 -9.43 8.32 10.13
N PRO A 47 -9.32 9.60 9.76
CA PRO A 47 -9.20 10.01 8.37
C PRO A 47 -7.80 9.76 7.80
N SER A 48 -7.73 9.47 6.49
CA SER A 48 -6.45 9.39 5.78
C SER A 48 -5.74 10.75 5.73
N PRO A 49 -4.44 10.85 6.07
CA PRO A 49 -3.71 12.11 5.97
C PRO A 49 -3.70 12.67 4.54
N LYS A 50 -3.62 11.80 3.53
CA LYS A 50 -3.65 12.19 2.11
C LYS A 50 -4.97 12.89 1.75
N ILE A 51 -6.10 12.31 2.17
CA ILE A 51 -7.43 12.85 1.87
C ILE A 51 -7.66 14.14 2.66
N VAL A 52 -7.27 14.19 3.93
CA VAL A 52 -7.36 15.41 4.76
C VAL A 52 -6.58 16.57 4.12
N LEU A 53 -5.35 16.32 3.63
CA LEU A 53 -4.57 17.34 2.93
C LEU A 53 -5.24 17.80 1.64
N SER A 54 -5.88 16.90 0.88
CA SER A 54 -6.64 17.29 -0.32
C SER A 54 -7.90 18.12 0.01
N LEU A 55 -8.41 18.01 1.22
CA LEU A 55 -9.59 18.74 1.72
C LEU A 55 -9.20 19.94 2.60
N ALA A 56 -7.92 20.35 2.60
CA ALA A 56 -7.40 21.32 3.57
C ALA A 56 -8.20 22.63 3.63
N SER A 57 -8.59 23.18 2.47
CA SER A 57 -9.40 24.41 2.40
C SER A 57 -10.82 24.19 2.94
N THR A 58 -11.46 23.07 2.58
CA THR A 58 -12.81 22.73 3.02
C THR A 58 -12.88 22.47 4.52
N LEU A 59 -11.86 21.83 5.08
CA LEU A 59 -11.71 21.57 6.52
C LEU A 59 -11.14 22.77 7.28
N LYS A 60 -10.81 23.88 6.59
CA LYS A 60 -10.21 25.08 7.16
C LYS A 60 -8.99 24.76 8.04
N LEU A 61 -8.12 23.87 7.56
CA LEU A 61 -6.93 23.49 8.32
C LEU A 61 -6.06 24.72 8.58
N THR A 62 -5.61 24.87 9.83
CA THR A 62 -4.60 25.87 10.17
C THR A 62 -3.26 25.50 9.53
N SER A 63 -2.37 26.48 9.36
CA SER A 63 -1.01 26.21 8.85
C SER A 63 -0.26 25.18 9.71
N SER A 64 -0.47 25.20 11.03
CA SER A 64 0.12 24.23 11.96
C SER A 64 -0.44 22.81 11.74
N GLN A 65 -1.75 22.67 11.59
CA GLN A 65 -2.37 21.37 11.29
C GLN A 65 -1.89 20.83 9.94
N LYS A 66 -1.86 21.68 8.91
CA LYS A 66 -1.38 21.29 7.57
C LYS A 66 0.06 20.80 7.63
N SER A 67 0.95 21.50 8.33
CA SER A 67 2.35 21.07 8.50
C SER A 67 2.43 19.70 9.17
N LYS A 68 1.77 19.53 10.33
CA LYS A 68 1.80 18.26 11.08
C LYS A 68 1.28 17.08 10.26
N ILE A 69 0.19 17.28 9.51
CA ILE A 69 -0.41 16.22 8.70
C ILE A 69 0.45 15.89 7.48
N THR A 70 1.11 16.89 6.87
CA THR A 70 2.12 16.66 5.83
C THR A 70 3.28 15.82 6.36
N ASP A 71 3.77 16.10 7.57
CA ASP A 71 4.85 15.31 8.18
C ASP A 71 4.42 13.86 8.44
N ILE A 72 3.21 13.66 8.97
CA ILE A 72 2.60 12.33 9.16
C ILE A 72 2.49 11.58 7.82
N TYR A 73 2.01 12.25 6.76
CA TYR A 73 1.88 11.66 5.43
C TYR A 73 3.24 11.26 4.85
N ASN A 74 4.23 12.15 4.91
CA ASN A 74 5.56 11.92 4.34
C ASN A 74 6.27 10.77 5.06
N ASP A 75 6.23 10.76 6.39
CA ASP A 75 6.80 9.71 7.23
C ASP A 75 6.15 8.34 6.94
N ALA A 76 4.81 8.28 6.90
CA ALA A 76 4.09 7.05 6.59
C ALA A 76 4.42 6.53 5.18
N THR A 77 4.43 7.42 4.19
CA THR A 77 4.74 7.08 2.79
C THR A 77 6.17 6.57 2.65
N ALA A 78 7.15 7.20 3.31
CA ALA A 78 8.54 6.77 3.27
C ALA A 78 8.72 5.35 3.84
N ARG A 79 8.15 5.09 5.03
CA ARG A 79 8.18 3.76 5.64
C ARG A 79 7.44 2.71 4.82
N ALA A 80 6.27 3.08 4.26
CA ALA A 80 5.49 2.19 3.41
C ALA A 80 6.28 1.77 2.16
N ARG A 81 6.99 2.70 1.51
CA ARG A 81 7.86 2.39 0.36
C ARG A 81 9.01 1.47 0.74
N GLN A 82 9.63 1.68 1.89
CA GLN A 82 10.71 0.80 2.36
C GLN A 82 10.20 -0.63 2.55
N LEU A 83 9.12 -0.80 3.31
CA LEU A 83 8.50 -2.12 3.52
C LEU A 83 8.00 -2.73 2.21
N GLY A 84 7.45 -1.92 1.31
CA GLY A 84 6.97 -2.36 0.01
C GLY A 84 8.09 -2.92 -0.87
N LYS A 85 9.28 -2.31 -0.87
CA LYS A 85 10.46 -2.85 -1.56
C LYS A 85 10.88 -4.20 -1.00
N GLU A 86 10.91 -4.35 0.34
CA GLU A 86 11.25 -5.62 0.99
C GLU A 86 10.23 -6.72 0.64
N ILE A 87 8.93 -6.41 0.65
CA ILE A 87 7.87 -7.35 0.24
C ILE A 87 8.07 -7.77 -1.22
N VAL A 88 8.21 -6.80 -2.13
CA VAL A 88 8.40 -7.08 -3.57
C VAL A 88 9.64 -7.92 -3.81
N GLN A 89 10.73 -7.70 -3.05
CA GLN A 89 11.94 -8.51 -3.17
C GLN A 89 11.66 -9.98 -2.83
N ILE A 90 11.06 -10.27 -1.67
CA ILE A 90 10.82 -11.66 -1.23
C ILE A 90 9.80 -12.35 -2.15
N GLU A 91 8.76 -11.63 -2.58
CA GLU A 91 7.77 -12.14 -3.55
C GLU A 91 8.44 -12.53 -4.88
N ASN A 92 9.46 -11.77 -5.32
CA ASN A 92 10.24 -12.12 -6.51
C ASN A 92 11.13 -13.34 -6.29
N GLU A 93 11.83 -13.40 -5.16
CA GLU A 93 12.67 -14.55 -4.79
C GLU A 93 11.82 -15.83 -4.73
N LEU A 94 10.65 -15.76 -4.09
CA LEU A 94 9.68 -16.84 -4.02
C LEU A 94 9.21 -17.27 -5.40
N TYR A 95 8.81 -16.33 -6.26
CA TYR A 95 8.41 -16.62 -7.64
C TYR A 95 9.53 -17.33 -8.43
N GLN A 96 10.77 -16.84 -8.34
CA GLN A 96 11.90 -17.45 -9.04
C GLN A 96 12.19 -18.87 -8.53
N ALA A 97 12.09 -19.11 -7.22
CA ALA A 97 12.28 -20.44 -6.64
C ALA A 97 11.23 -21.46 -7.10
N PHE A 98 9.96 -21.04 -7.23
CA PHE A 98 8.90 -21.86 -7.83
C PHE A 98 9.15 -22.13 -9.31
N GLN A 99 9.50 -21.10 -10.10
CA GLN A 99 9.78 -21.25 -11.53
C GLN A 99 10.96 -22.19 -11.79
N ALA A 100 12.02 -22.09 -10.98
CA ALA A 100 13.20 -22.95 -11.07
C ALA A 100 12.98 -24.35 -10.48
N ARG A 101 11.83 -24.62 -9.84
CA ARG A 101 11.51 -25.90 -9.16
C ARG A 101 12.53 -26.30 -8.07
N ILE A 102 13.15 -25.31 -7.44
CA ILE A 102 14.13 -25.51 -6.34
C ILE A 102 13.51 -25.26 -4.95
N ILE A 103 12.28 -24.75 -4.91
CA ILE A 103 11.54 -24.48 -3.67
C ILE A 103 11.23 -25.79 -2.92
N ASN A 104 11.27 -25.75 -1.59
CA ASN A 104 10.77 -26.83 -0.73
C ASN A 104 9.71 -26.29 0.25
N GLN A 105 9.02 -27.20 0.95
CA GLN A 105 7.93 -26.84 1.86
C GLN A 105 8.37 -25.87 2.97
N LYS A 106 9.58 -26.08 3.52
CA LYS A 106 10.11 -25.24 4.60
C LYS A 106 10.41 -23.82 4.10
N SER A 107 11.14 -23.69 2.99
CA SER A 107 11.49 -22.37 2.45
C SER A 107 10.24 -21.60 2.01
N ALA A 108 9.27 -22.27 1.38
CA ALA A 108 8.01 -21.64 1.01
C ALA A 108 7.24 -21.13 2.24
N ALA A 109 7.20 -21.90 3.33
CA ALA A 109 6.55 -21.48 4.57
C ALA A 109 7.27 -20.31 5.24
N ASP A 110 8.61 -20.32 5.26
CA ASP A 110 9.43 -19.26 5.85
C ASP A 110 9.24 -17.93 5.12
N ASP A 111 9.29 -17.94 3.77
CA ASP A 111 9.09 -16.76 2.92
C ASP A 111 7.67 -16.20 3.10
N ALA A 112 6.66 -17.06 3.07
CA ALA A 112 5.26 -16.66 3.27
C ALA A 112 5.04 -16.02 4.64
N GLN A 113 5.63 -16.56 5.70
CA GLN A 113 5.56 -15.95 7.04
C GLN A 113 6.28 -14.60 7.09
N GLN A 114 7.43 -14.48 6.40
CA GLN A 114 8.16 -13.21 6.33
C GLN A 114 7.37 -12.13 5.61
N ILE A 115 6.79 -12.46 4.45
CA ILE A 115 5.86 -11.58 3.72
C ILE A 115 4.70 -11.16 4.63
N GLY A 116 4.07 -12.12 5.34
CA GLY A 116 2.99 -11.85 6.28
C GLY A 116 3.39 -10.86 7.39
N ARG A 117 4.59 -11.02 7.98
CA ARG A 117 5.12 -10.07 8.98
C ARG A 117 5.32 -8.67 8.40
N LEU A 118 5.89 -8.56 7.20
CA LEU A 118 6.10 -7.27 6.54
C LEU A 118 4.78 -6.59 6.16
N ARG A 119 3.82 -7.35 5.65
CA ARG A 119 2.44 -6.89 5.37
C ARG A 119 1.76 -6.36 6.63
N GLY A 120 1.92 -7.06 7.75
CA GLY A 120 1.44 -6.61 9.06
C GLY A 120 2.06 -5.27 9.48
N LYS A 121 3.38 -5.11 9.33
CA LYS A 121 4.07 -3.84 9.59
C LYS A 121 3.57 -2.72 8.68
N LEU A 122 3.42 -2.99 7.39
CA LEU A 122 2.90 -2.03 6.40
C LEU A 122 1.50 -1.53 6.79
N ARG A 123 0.61 -2.46 7.15
CA ARG A 123 -0.72 -2.12 7.64
C ARG A 123 -0.66 -1.24 8.91
N GLY A 124 0.24 -1.58 9.83
CA GLY A 124 0.48 -0.81 11.06
C GLY A 124 0.92 0.64 10.81
N VAL A 125 1.75 0.87 9.78
CA VAL A 125 2.17 2.23 9.37
C VAL A 125 0.97 3.09 9.03
N PHE A 126 0.07 2.60 8.18
CA PHE A 126 -1.12 3.33 7.75
C PHE A 126 -2.13 3.56 8.88
N LEU A 127 -2.40 2.53 9.70
CA LEU A 127 -3.30 2.67 10.85
C LEU A 127 -2.77 3.71 11.85
N THR A 128 -1.46 3.69 12.15
CA THR A 128 -0.84 4.66 13.04
C THR A 128 -0.90 6.08 12.47
N ALA A 129 -0.68 6.24 11.16
CA ALA A 129 -0.79 7.52 10.49
C ALA A 129 -2.21 8.11 10.60
N ARG A 130 -3.24 7.26 10.44
CA ARG A 130 -4.64 7.67 10.62
C ARG A 130 -4.96 8.08 12.06
N ILE A 131 -4.46 7.36 13.07
CA ILE A 131 -4.58 7.75 14.49
C ILE A 131 -3.95 9.12 14.74
N LYS A 132 -2.70 9.31 14.29
CA LYS A 132 -2.02 10.59 14.42
C LYS A 132 -2.76 11.72 13.72
N THR A 133 -3.30 11.46 12.53
CA THR A 133 -4.08 12.46 11.77
C THR A 133 -5.34 12.86 12.51
N ARG A 134 -6.10 11.89 13.05
CA ARG A 134 -7.29 12.17 13.88
C ARG A 134 -6.95 13.12 15.03
N ASN A 135 -5.84 12.87 15.73
CA ASN A 135 -5.42 13.65 16.89
C ASN A 135 -4.98 15.09 16.56
N VAL A 136 -4.77 15.43 15.29
CA VAL A 136 -4.42 16.80 14.86
C VAL A 136 -5.68 17.64 14.57
N LEU A 137 -6.78 16.98 14.25
CA LEU A 137 -8.04 17.64 13.89
C LEU A 137 -8.91 17.88 15.13
N ASP A 138 -9.68 18.95 15.12
CA ASP A 138 -10.74 19.15 16.10
C ASP A 138 -12.00 18.37 15.73
N GLU A 139 -12.93 18.22 16.68
CA GLU A 139 -14.16 17.43 16.44
C GLU A 139 -15.05 18.04 15.35
N SER A 140 -15.03 19.37 15.16
CA SER A 140 -15.82 20.00 14.09
C SER A 140 -15.28 19.64 12.70
N GLN A 141 -13.95 19.56 12.56
CA GLN A 141 -13.26 19.11 11.35
C GLN A 141 -13.49 17.62 11.08
N ILE A 142 -13.50 16.79 12.14
CA ILE A 142 -13.84 15.36 12.03
C ILE A 142 -15.27 15.17 11.53
N GLU A 143 -16.25 15.87 12.11
CA GLU A 143 -17.65 15.76 11.68
C GLU A 143 -17.84 16.26 10.24
N MET A 144 -17.15 17.32 9.85
CA MET A 144 -17.14 17.79 8.46
C MET A 144 -16.53 16.74 7.52
N TYR A 145 -15.40 16.12 7.89
CA TYR A 145 -14.78 15.05 7.11
C TYR A 145 -15.72 13.87 6.90
N LYS A 146 -16.40 13.39 7.96
CA LYS A 146 -17.37 12.28 7.88
C LYS A 146 -18.49 12.56 6.89
N LYS A 147 -19.02 13.79 6.87
CA LYS A 147 -20.05 14.21 5.91
C LYS A 147 -19.53 14.12 4.47
N LEU A 148 -18.35 14.70 4.20
CA LEU A 148 -17.71 14.66 2.88
C LEU A 148 -17.43 13.23 2.41
N GLN A 149 -17.01 12.35 3.32
CA GLN A 149 -16.77 10.94 3.04
C GLN A 149 -18.06 10.20 2.64
N GLY A 150 -19.18 10.53 3.28
CA GLY A 150 -20.50 10.00 2.93
C GLY A 150 -20.94 10.39 1.51
N ASP A 151 -20.58 11.58 1.06
CA ASP A 151 -20.92 12.07 -0.29
C ASP A 151 -20.03 11.44 -1.37
N ILE A 152 -18.76 11.16 -1.05
CA ILE A 152 -17.82 10.46 -1.95
C ILE A 152 -18.24 9.00 -2.18
N LYS A 153 -18.80 8.32 -1.16
CA LYS A 153 -19.26 6.92 -1.28
C LYS A 153 -20.59 6.75 -2.03
N LYS A 154 -21.33 7.82 -2.26
CA LYS A 154 -22.63 7.82 -2.96
C LYS A 154 -22.50 8.04 -4.48
N LYS A 155 -21.29 8.32 -4.96
CA LYS A 155 -20.94 8.39 -6.38
C LYS A 155 -20.27 7.10 -6.81
#